data_AF-A0A351TBI2-F1
#
_entry.id   AF-A0A351TBI2-F1
#
_cell.length_a   1.000
_cell.length_b   1.000
_cell.length_c   1.000
_cell.angle_alpha   90.00
_cell.angle_beta   90.00
_cell.angle_gamma   90.00
#
_symmetry.space_group_name_H-M   'P 1'
#
loop_
_entity.id
_entity.type
_entity.pdbx_description
1 polymer ?
#
loop_
_entity_poly.entity_id
_entity_poly.type
_entity_poly.pdbx_seq_one_letter_code
_entity_poly.pdbx_strand_id
1 'polypeptide(L)' 'MTSADFYEPNHSLIYQAMVDLFSKNKPIDLLTVKEVLDNRKELEKV' A
#
# COMPACT_ATOMS: atom_id res chain seq x y z
N MET A 1 0.77 12.96 -6.64
CA MET A 1 -0.13 11.84 -6.90
C MET A 1 -0.98 11.59 -5.68
N THR A 2 -2.24 11.27 -5.87
CA THR A 2 -3.16 10.79 -4.83
C THR A 2 -3.54 9.36 -5.14
N SER A 3 -4.09 8.62 -4.16
CA SER A 3 -4.62 7.27 -4.38
C SER A 3 -5.73 7.23 -5.44
N ALA A 4 -6.42 8.34 -5.68
CA ALA A 4 -7.44 8.47 -6.72
C ALA A 4 -6.88 8.63 -8.15
N ASP A 5 -5.57 8.85 -8.31
CA ASP A 5 -4.96 9.05 -9.63
C ASP A 5 -4.75 7.73 -10.38
N PHE A 6 -4.93 6.58 -9.72
CA PHE A 6 -4.73 5.26 -10.31
C PHE A 6 -5.98 4.74 -10.99
N TYR A 7 -5.84 4.28 -12.23
CA TYR A 7 -6.90 3.64 -13.00
C TYR A 7 -7.32 2.29 -12.41
N GLU A 8 -6.33 1.51 -11.96
CA GLU A 8 -6.58 0.20 -11.34
C GLU A 8 -6.64 0.33 -9.81
N PRO A 9 -7.71 -0.18 -9.16
CA PRO A 9 -7.88 -0.08 -7.71
C PRO A 9 -6.75 -0.73 -6.90
N ASN A 10 -6.13 -1.80 -7.39
CA ASN A 10 -5.01 -2.46 -6.71
C ASN A 10 -3.77 -1.56 -6.59
N HIS A 11 -3.48 -0.74 -7.61
CA HIS A 11 -2.38 0.23 -7.54
C HIS A 11 -2.63 1.32 -6.49
N SER A 12 -3.90 1.72 -6.33
CA SER A 12 -4.32 2.63 -5.26
C SER A 12 -4.03 2.06 -3.87
N LEU A 13 -4.32 0.78 -3.66
CA LEU A 13 -4.05 0.07 -2.39
C LEU A 13 -2.56 0.01 -2.07
N ILE A 14 -1.72 -0.32 -3.06
CA ILE A 14 -0.26 -0.34 -2.91
C ILE A 14 0.25 1.06 -2.55
N TYR A 15 -0.20 2.11 -3.26
CA TYR A 15 0.21 3.47 -2.99
C TYR A 15 -0.17 3.91 -1.58
N GLN A 16 -1.39 3.62 -1.14
CA GLN A 16 -1.83 3.92 0.22
C GLN A 16 -0.95 3.22 1.26
N ALA A 17 -0.62 1.94 1.05
CA ALA A 17 0.30 1.20 1.93
C ALA A 17 1.68 1.86 2.02
N MET A 18 2.23 2.35 0.90
CA MET A 18 3.50 3.07 0.87
C MET A 18 3.43 4.40 1.64
N VAL A 19 2.35 5.18 1.47
CA VAL A 19 2.13 6.44 2.20
C VAL A 19 2.03 6.21 3.71
N ASP A 20 1.42 5.11 4.13
CA ASP A 20 1.27 4.76 5.54
C ASP A 20 2.60 4.31 6.18
N LEU A 21 3.43 3.58 5.43
CA LEU A 21 4.79 3.24 5.85
C LEU A 21 5.66 4.49 5.96
N PHE A 22 5.59 5.38 4.97
CA PHE A 22 6.30 6.66 4.96
C PHE A 22 5.93 7.52 6.17
N SER A 23 4.64 7.67 6.46
CA SER A 23 4.14 8.46 7.60
C SER A 23 4.60 7.92 8.96
N LYS A 24 4.94 6.62 9.03
CA LYS A 24 5.45 5.95 10.22
C LYS A 24 6.99 5.89 10.27
N ASN A 25 7.69 6.51 9.33
CA ASN A 25 9.15 6.37 9.14
C ASN A 25 9.59 4.90 9.07
N LYS A 26 8.77 4.04 8.47
CA LYS A 26 9.12 2.63 8.22
C LYS A 26 9.75 2.47 6.83
N PRO A 27 10.67 1.50 6.65
CA PRO A 27 11.16 1.12 5.33
C PRO A 27 10.01 0.81 4.38
N ILE A 28 10.19 1.12 3.10
CA ILE A 28 9.25 0.81 2.03
C ILE A 28 9.93 -0.20 1.10
N ASP A 29 9.56 -1.46 1.26
CA ASP A 29 10.05 -2.60 0.49
C ASP A 29 8.93 -3.63 0.32
N LEU A 30 9.21 -4.70 -0.43
CA LEU A 30 8.21 -5.73 -0.74
C LEU A 30 7.63 -6.42 0.52
N LEU A 31 8.45 -6.63 1.55
CA LEU A 31 8.03 -7.33 2.77
C LEU A 31 7.11 -6.43 3.62
N THR A 32 7.51 -5.18 3.81
CA THR A 32 6.76 -4.20 4.59
C THR A 32 5.44 -3.82 3.92
N VAL A 33 5.41 -3.67 2.59
CA VAL A 33 4.16 -3.44 1.84
C VAL A 33 3.25 -4.65 1.94
N LYS A 34 3.78 -5.87 1.77
CA LYS A 34 3.01 -7.12 1.94
C LYS A 34 2.39 -7.20 3.33
N GLU A 35 3.16 -6.95 4.39
CA GLU A 35 2.65 -6.96 5.77
C GLU A 35 1.52 -5.94 5.96
N VAL A 36 1.63 -4.73 5.41
CA VAL A 36 0.56 -3.72 5.53
C VAL A 36 -0.72 -4.17 4.84
N LEU A 37 -0.61 -4.70 3.61
CA LEU A 37 -1.76 -5.20 2.86
C LEU A 37 -2.41 -6.44 3.52
N ASP A 38 -1.59 -7.35 4.06
CA ASP A 38 -2.07 -8.53 4.77
C ASP A 38 -2.81 -8.17 6.07
N ASN A 39 -2.23 -7.28 6.88
CA ASN A 39 -2.85 -6.76 8.09
C ASN A 39 -4.19 -6.05 7.82
N ARG A 40 -4.38 -5.51 6.61
CA ARG A 40 -5.63 -4.88 6.16
C ARG A 40 -6.62 -5.85 5.52
N LYS A 41 -6.24 -7.12 5.32
CA LYS A 41 -6.99 -8.09 4.52
C LYS A 41 -7.25 -7.61 3.09
N GLU A 42 -6.28 -6.87 2.55
CA GLU A 42 -6.30 -6.29 1.20
C GLU A 42 -5.35 -7.00 0.25
N LEU A 43 -4.48 -7.89 0.76
CA LEU A 43 -3.48 -8.59 -0.05
C LEU A 43 -4.09 -9.41 -1.20
N GLU A 44 -5.26 -10.03 -1.00
CA GLU A 44 -5.96 -10.80 -2.03
C GLU A 44 -6.58 -9.93 -3.14
N LYS A 45 -6.63 -8.60 -2.93
CA LYS A 45 -7.20 -7.64 -3.89
C LYS A 45 -6.13 -7.01 -4.78
N VAL A 46 -4.86 -7.36 -4.56
CA VAL A 46 -3.71 -6.81 -5.29
C VAL A 46 -3.31 -7.72 -6.43
#